data_AF-A0A8T5UCT3-F1
#
_entry.id   AF-A0A8T5UCT3-F1
#
_cell.length_a   1.000
_cell.length_b   1.000
_cell.length_c   1.000
_cell.angle_alpha   90.00
_cell.angle_beta   90.00
_cell.angle_gamma   90.00
#
_symmetry.space_group_name_H-M   'P 1'
#
loop_
_entity.id
_entity.type
_entity.pdbx_description
1 polymer ?
#
loop_
_entity_poly.entity_id
_entity_poly.type
_entity_poly.pdbx_seq_one_letter_code
_entity_poly.pdbx_strand_id
1 'polypeptide(L)'
;MEKKYELDTQIQVNKLMKKLGIWKDLFSVKINFYVEGWAAYLTEKTIYPRLIVIFKPFDCDYFSIKSFEVSYDAKANEIHSEIYSRDLIDGFQNLFVELKEVIYGKDVITSISAELIDAKNMDEIN
;
A
#
# COMPACT_ATOMS: atom_id res chain seq x y z
N MET A 1 25.86 1.50 13.05
CA MET A 1 24.80 0.51 13.30
C MET A 1 23.91 0.53 12.06
N GLU A 2 23.46 -0.60 11.52
CA GLU A 2 22.54 -0.56 10.35
C GLU A 2 21.20 0.06 10.78
N LYS A 3 20.65 1.01 10.01
CA LYS A 3 19.42 1.76 10.36
C LYS A 3 18.22 0.88 10.70
N LYS A 4 18.15 -0.32 10.11
CA LYS A 4 17.13 -1.33 10.44
C LYS A 4 17.18 -1.80 11.90
N TYR A 5 18.32 -1.74 12.57
CA TYR A 5 18.46 -2.15 13.98
C TYR A 5 18.39 -0.98 14.97
N GLU A 6 18.18 0.23 14.48
CA GLU A 6 18.01 1.39 15.36
C GLU A 6 16.72 1.27 16.15
N LEU A 7 16.78 1.68 17.42
CA LEU A 7 15.65 1.58 18.35
C LEU A 7 14.41 2.32 17.82
N ASP A 8 14.60 3.50 17.24
CA ASP A 8 13.52 4.30 16.71
C ASP A 8 12.81 3.59 15.54
N THR A 9 13.57 3.06 14.57
CA THR A 9 13.04 2.22 13.49
C THR A 9 12.21 1.06 14.03
N GLN A 10 12.72 0.35 15.04
CA GLN A 10 12.01 -0.78 15.64
C GLN A 10 10.73 -0.35 16.35
N ILE A 11 10.72 0.80 17.04
CA ILE A 11 9.52 1.38 17.64
C ILE A 11 8.48 1.71 16.56
N GLN A 12 8.90 2.34 15.46
CA GLN A 12 8.03 2.69 14.33
C GLN A 12 7.40 1.43 13.70
N VAL A 13 8.20 0.41 13.39
CA VAL A 13 7.71 -0.85 12.82
C VAL A 13 6.75 -1.55 13.77
N ASN A 14 7.09 -1.65 15.05
CA ASN A 14 6.21 -2.27 16.05
C ASN A 14 4.88 -1.52 16.22
N LYS A 15 4.91 -0.19 16.17
CA LYS A 15 3.71 0.65 16.19
C LYS A 15 2.81 0.36 14.99
N LEU A 16 3.37 0.26 13.78
CA LEU A 16 2.63 -0.12 12.59
C LEU A 16 2.06 -1.53 12.74
N MET A 17 2.88 -2.53 13.07
CA MET A 17 2.47 -3.92 13.19
C MET A 17 1.33 -4.12 14.21
N LYS A 18 1.39 -3.42 15.35
CA LYS A 18 0.31 -3.45 16.35
C LYS A 18 -1.00 -2.93 15.77
N LYS A 19 -0.96 -1.86 14.97
CA LYS A 19 -2.15 -1.32 14.30
C LYS A 19 -2.68 -2.28 13.23
N LEU A 20 -1.78 -2.84 12.41
CA LEU A 20 -2.11 -3.79 11.35
C LEU A 20 -2.71 -5.09 11.89
N GLY A 21 -2.41 -5.46 13.13
CA GLY A 21 -2.97 -6.64 13.79
C GLY A 21 -4.50 -6.69 13.83
N ILE A 22 -5.18 -5.55 13.69
CA ILE A 22 -6.65 -5.47 13.57
C ILE A 22 -7.16 -6.13 12.28
N TRP A 23 -6.35 -6.13 11.22
CA TRP A 23 -6.69 -6.68 9.90
C TRP A 23 -5.93 -7.97 9.57
N LYS A 24 -5.36 -8.64 10.58
CA LYS A 24 -4.56 -9.87 10.40
C LYS A 24 -5.31 -10.99 9.68
N ASP A 25 -6.63 -11.03 9.76
CA ASP A 25 -7.45 -12.07 9.14
C ASP A 25 -7.72 -11.77 7.66
N LEU A 26 -7.62 -10.50 7.27
CA LEU A 26 -7.77 -10.04 5.88
C LEU A 26 -6.43 -10.04 5.13
N PHE A 27 -5.34 -9.68 5.80
CA PHE A 27 -4.04 -9.47 5.17
C PHE A 27 -2.93 -10.30 5.83
N SER A 28 -2.04 -10.83 4.99
CA SER A 28 -0.71 -11.27 5.39
C SER A 28 0.22 -10.06 5.36
N VAL A 29 1.02 -9.86 6.41
CA VAL A 29 1.92 -8.70 6.52
C VAL A 29 3.37 -9.14 6.50
N LYS A 30 4.19 -8.51 5.66
CA LYS A 30 5.64 -8.70 5.58
C LYS A 30 6.36 -7.36 5.66
N ILE A 31 7.39 -7.27 6.51
CA ILE A 31 8.26 -6.10 6.58
C ILE A 31 9.58 -6.40 5.87
N ASN A 32 9.98 -5.51 4.95
CA ASN A 32 11.30 -5.53 4.34
C ASN A 32 12.06 -4.25 4.67
N PHE A 33 13.38 -4.37 4.81
CA PHE A 33 14.28 -3.25 5.02
C PHE A 33 15.14 -3.04 3.78
N TYR A 34 15.33 -1.77 3.42
CA TYR A 34 16.11 -1.30 2.29
C TYR A 34 17.19 -0.34 2.76
N VAL A 35 18.03 0.13 1.85
CA VAL A 35 19.09 1.10 2.18
C VAL A 35 18.49 2.44 2.62
N GLU A 36 17.40 2.85 1.99
CA GLU A 36 16.76 4.16 2.18
C GLU A 36 15.59 4.18 3.19
N GLY A 37 15.06 3.01 3.55
CA GLY A 37 13.90 2.93 4.41
C GLY A 37 13.41 1.51 4.64
N TRP A 38 12.16 1.38 5.03
CA TRP A 38 11.49 0.09 5.20
C TRP A 38 10.10 0.14 4.58
N ALA A 39 9.61 -1.04 4.18
CA ALA A 39 8.27 -1.18 3.61
C ALA A 39 7.50 -2.29 4.32
N ALA A 40 6.21 -2.04 4.54
CA ALA A 40 5.24 -3.04 4.93
C ALA A 40 4.40 -3.44 3.72
N TYR A 41 4.40 -4.72 3.41
CA TYR A 41 3.61 -5.34 2.36
C TYR A 41 2.41 -6.02 3.02
N LEU A 42 1.21 -5.60 2.65
CA LEU A 42 -0.06 -6.18 3.07
C LEU A 42 -0.66 -6.89 1.86
N THR A 43 -0.62 -8.22 1.85
CA THR A 43 -1.20 -9.05 0.79
C THR A 43 -2.54 -9.59 1.26
N GLU A 44 -3.61 -9.29 0.53
CA GLU A 44 -4.95 -9.77 0.86
C GLU A 44 -5.02 -11.30 0.76
N LYS A 45 -5.73 -11.95 1.69
CA LYS A 45 -5.83 -13.41 1.77
C LYS A 45 -7.00 -13.94 0.94
N THR A 46 -7.05 -13.57 -0.33
CA THR A 46 -8.11 -13.94 -1.29
C THR A 46 -7.50 -14.50 -2.57
N ILE A 47 -8.36 -15.00 -3.48
CA ILE A 47 -7.95 -15.61 -4.76
C ILE A 47 -7.46 -14.54 -5.76
N TYR A 48 -7.95 -13.31 -5.63
CA TYR A 48 -7.54 -12.14 -6.41
C TYR A 48 -7.06 -11.07 -5.42
N PRO A 49 -5.82 -11.16 -4.94
CA PRO A 49 -5.39 -10.38 -3.80
C PRO A 49 -5.07 -8.94 -4.22
N ARG A 50 -5.47 -7.98 -3.39
CA ARG A 50 -4.85 -6.65 -3.41
C ARG A 50 -3.51 -6.69 -2.68
N LEU A 51 -2.54 -5.96 -3.21
CA LEU A 51 -1.26 -5.70 -2.55
C LEU A 51 -1.20 -4.22 -2.14
N ILE A 52 -1.17 -3.96 -0.83
CA ILE A 52 -0.97 -2.61 -0.30
C ILE A 52 0.46 -2.51 0.23
N VAL A 53 1.22 -1.52 -0.24
CA VAL A 53 2.60 -1.25 0.17
C VAL A 53 2.63 0.08 0.90
N ILE A 54 3.09 0.05 2.15
CA ILE A 54 3.39 1.24 2.95
C ILE A 54 4.91 1.39 2.98
N PHE A 55 5.44 2.52 2.52
CA PHE A 55 6.87 2.80 2.59
C PHE A 55 7.17 3.96 3.52
N LYS A 56 8.30 3.85 4.23
CA LYS A 56 8.80 4.85 5.17
C LYS A 56 10.32 5.02 5.01
N PRO A 57 10.80 6.17 4.52
CA PRO A 57 12.21 6.52 4.58
C PRO A 57 12.70 6.58 6.02
N PHE A 58 13.98 6.25 6.25
CA PHE A 58 14.56 6.35 7.60
C PHE A 58 14.63 7.80 8.09
N ASP A 59 15.08 8.72 7.23
CA ASP A 59 15.46 10.08 7.62
C ASP A 59 14.34 11.12 7.44
N CYS A 60 13.13 10.69 7.12
CA CYS A 60 12.00 11.58 6.86
C CYS A 60 10.78 11.14 7.67
N ASP A 61 9.94 12.08 8.12
CA ASP A 61 8.73 11.78 8.92
C ASP A 61 7.45 11.68 8.07
N TYR A 62 7.56 11.16 6.85
CA TYR A 62 6.42 10.91 5.99
C TYR A 62 6.38 9.45 5.54
N PHE A 63 5.20 9.02 5.13
CA PHE A 63 4.95 7.71 4.53
C PHE A 63 4.44 7.87 3.10
N SER A 64 4.52 6.80 2.32
CA SER A 64 3.70 6.63 1.12
C SER A 64 2.89 5.35 1.21
N ILE A 65 1.72 5.35 0.56
CA ILE A 65 0.89 4.17 0.36
C ILE A 65 0.68 3.98 -1.13
N LYS A 66 0.92 2.76 -1.60
CA LYS A 66 0.53 2.30 -2.93
C LYS A 66 -0.36 1.07 -2.80
N SER A 67 -1.38 0.97 -3.63
CA SER A 67 -2.24 -0.22 -3.74
C SER A 67 -2.19 -0.74 -5.16
N PHE A 68 -2.10 -2.06 -5.29
CA PHE A 68 -2.00 -2.75 -6.55
C PHE A 68 -3.07 -3.84 -6.63
N GLU A 69 -3.69 -3.96 -7.79
CA GLU A 69 -4.37 -5.17 -8.18
C GLU A 69 -3.33 -6.21 -8.63
N VAL A 70 -3.44 -7.43 -8.09
CA VAL A 70 -2.58 -8.55 -8.47
C VAL A 70 -3.35 -9.47 -9.40
N SER A 71 -2.82 -9.67 -10.59
CA SER A 71 -3.35 -10.60 -11.60
C SER A 71 -2.25 -11.54 -12.12
N TYR A 72 -2.61 -12.47 -12.99
CA TYR A 72 -1.66 -13.41 -13.60
C TYR A 72 -1.77 -13.38 -15.11
N ASP A 73 -0.63 -13.35 -15.80
CA ASP A 73 -0.59 -13.46 -17.26
C ASP A 73 -0.90 -14.89 -17.73
N ALA A 74 -1.00 -15.10 -19.04
CA ALA A 74 -1.26 -16.41 -19.63
C ALA A 74 -0.17 -17.47 -19.34
N LYS A 75 0.99 -17.05 -18.84
CA LYS A 75 2.12 -17.91 -18.42
C LYS A 75 2.21 -18.07 -16.90
N ALA A 76 1.19 -17.63 -16.16
CA ALA A 76 1.13 -17.61 -14.70
C ALA A 76 2.21 -16.73 -14.03
N ASN A 77 2.72 -15.71 -14.72
CA ASN A 77 3.53 -14.67 -14.09
C ASN A 77 2.62 -13.67 -13.40
N GLU A 78 2.99 -13.28 -12.19
CA GLU A 78 2.27 -12.27 -11.41
C GLU A 78 2.46 -10.87 -12.04
N ILE A 79 1.36 -10.16 -12.25
CA ILE A 79 1.31 -8.78 -12.72
C ILE A 79 0.75 -7.89 -11.61
N HIS A 80 1.41 -6.77 -11.36
CA HIS A 80 0.94 -5.73 -10.44
C HIS A 80 0.51 -4.50 -11.23
N SER A 81 -0.78 -4.18 -11.18
CA SER A 81 -1.32 -2.94 -11.73
C SER A 81 -1.58 -1.96 -10.59
N GLU A 82 -0.93 -0.80 -10.60
CA GLU A 82 -1.15 0.23 -9.58
C GLU A 82 -2.56 0.81 -9.74
N ILE A 83 -3.37 0.73 -8.68
CA ILE A 83 -4.75 1.25 -8.66
C ILE A 83 -4.88 2.48 -7.75
N TYR A 84 -3.89 2.73 -6.90
CA TYR A 84 -3.85 3.87 -6.01
C TYR A 84 -2.44 4.21 -5.58
N SER A 85 -2.13 5.49 -5.51
CA SER A 85 -0.88 5.98 -4.91
C SER A 85 -1.15 7.27 -4.14
N ARG A 86 -0.58 7.37 -2.94
CA ARG A 86 -0.53 8.60 -2.16
C ARG A 86 0.84 8.73 -1.50
N ASP A 87 1.56 9.77 -1.89
CA ASP A 87 2.85 10.14 -1.33
C ASP A 87 2.73 11.19 -0.22
N LEU A 88 3.80 11.39 0.54
CA LEU A 88 3.96 12.45 1.54
C LEU A 88 2.83 12.49 2.59
N ILE A 89 2.56 11.35 3.23
CA ILE A 89 1.62 11.26 4.34
C ILE A 89 2.37 11.52 5.65
N ASP A 90 2.19 12.70 6.23
CA ASP A 90 2.93 13.12 7.41
C ASP A 90 2.46 12.39 8.68
N GLY A 91 3.38 11.65 9.30
CA GLY A 91 3.17 10.99 10.59
C GLY A 91 2.15 9.84 10.60
N PHE A 92 2.20 9.07 11.70
CA PHE A 92 1.40 7.85 11.88
C PHE A 92 -0.12 8.07 11.93
N GLN A 93 -0.58 9.21 12.44
CA GLN A 93 -2.01 9.46 12.59
C GLN A 93 -2.68 9.55 11.21
N ASN A 94 -2.10 10.36 10.31
CA ASN A 94 -2.60 10.50 8.95
C ASN A 94 -2.44 9.20 8.16
N LEU A 95 -1.31 8.49 8.35
CA LEU A 95 -1.11 7.16 7.78
C LEU A 95 -2.25 6.21 8.15
N PHE A 96 -2.66 6.15 9.42
CA PHE A 96 -3.69 5.21 9.85
C PHE A 96 -5.10 5.58 9.39
N VAL A 97 -5.38 6.87 9.20
CA VAL A 97 -6.64 7.31 8.56
C VAL A 97 -6.64 6.86 7.11
N GLU A 98 -5.59 7.20 6.37
CA GLU A 98 -5.48 6.87 4.95
C GLU A 98 -5.53 5.35 4.72
N LEU A 99 -4.73 4.60 5.47
CA LEU A 99 -4.69 3.15 5.37
C LEU A 99 -6.06 2.50 5.64
N LYS A 100 -6.82 3.03 6.60
CA LYS A 100 -8.16 2.51 6.89
C LYS A 100 -9.10 2.74 5.70
N GLU A 101 -9.05 3.92 5.08
CA GLU A 101 -9.85 4.22 3.89
C GLU A 101 -9.47 3.33 2.71
N VAL A 102 -8.16 3.13 2.47
CA VAL A 102 -7.64 2.23 1.43
C VAL A 102 -8.10 0.78 1.67
N ILE A 103 -7.94 0.25 2.89
CA ILE A 103 -8.41 -1.10 3.22
C ILE A 103 -9.92 -1.25 2.98
N TYR A 104 -10.69 -0.19 3.23
CA TYR A 104 -12.15 -0.15 3.00
C TYR A 104 -12.55 0.15 1.55
N GLY A 105 -11.61 0.20 0.61
CA GLY A 105 -11.89 0.22 -0.83
C GLY A 105 -11.82 1.60 -1.48
N LYS A 106 -11.27 2.62 -0.80
CA LYS A 106 -11.02 3.93 -1.42
C LYS A 106 -10.17 3.81 -2.69
N ASP A 107 -9.16 2.93 -2.67
CA ASP A 107 -8.30 2.61 -3.80
C ASP A 107 -9.10 2.10 -5.01
N VAL A 108 -9.93 1.08 -4.78
CA VAL A 108 -10.77 0.45 -5.82
C VAL A 108 -11.77 1.45 -6.40
N ILE A 109 -12.48 2.19 -5.55
CA ILE A 109 -13.49 3.18 -6.01
C ILE A 109 -12.83 4.28 -6.84
N THR A 110 -11.63 4.72 -6.45
CA THR A 110 -10.88 5.75 -7.17
C THR A 110 -10.45 5.26 -8.55
N SER A 111 -9.90 4.05 -8.64
CA SER A 111 -9.49 3.44 -9.91
C SER A 111 -10.67 3.26 -10.87
N ILE A 112 -11.80 2.70 -10.43
CA ILE A 112 -13.00 2.55 -11.26
C ILE A 112 -13.49 3.91 -11.77
N SER A 113 -13.48 4.92 -10.89
CA SER A 113 -13.93 6.26 -11.27
C SER A 113 -13.04 6.89 -12.35
N ALA A 114 -11.72 6.65 -12.29
CA ALA A 114 -10.78 7.12 -13.31
C ALA A 114 -11.01 6.42 -14.66
N GLU A 115 -11.14 5.10 -14.66
CA GLU A 115 -11.42 4.32 -15.87
C GLU A 115 -12.71 4.76 -16.58
N LEU A 116 -13.76 5.06 -15.80
CA LEU A 116 -15.03 5.56 -16.35
C LEU A 116 -14.92 6.95 -16.97
N ILE A 117 -14.04 7.81 -16.46
CA ILE A 117 -13.77 9.13 -17.04
C ILE A 117 -13.02 8.96 -18.36
N ASP A 118 -12.00 8.11 -18.39
CA ASP A 118 -11.20 7.85 -19.58
C ASP A 118 -12.04 7.24 -20.72
N ALA A 119 -12.92 6.28 -20.39
CA ALA A 119 -13.85 5.69 -21.35
C ALA A 119 -14.78 6.73 -21.99
N LYS A 120 -15.34 7.65 -21.20
CA LYS A 120 -16.21 8.73 -21.71
C LYS A 120 -15.46 9.69 -22.63
N ASN A 121 -14.23 10.05 -22.28
CA ASN A 121 -13.40 10.92 -23.10
C ASN A 121 -13.06 10.28 -24.46
N MET A 122 -12.97 8.95 -24.53
CA MET A 122 -12.75 8.24 -25.80
C MET A 122 -14.00 8.22 -26.69
N ASP A 123 -15.20 8.17 -26.11
CA ASP A 123 -16.46 8.20 -26.86
C ASP A 123 -16.79 9.59 -27.42
N GLU A 124 -16.32 10.68 -26.78
CA GLU A 124 -16.52 12.06 -27.28
C GLU A 124 -15.60 12.46 -28.45
N ILE A 125 -14.57 11.65 -28.75
CA ILE A 125 -13.60 11.91 -29.82
C ILE A 125 -13.96 11.15 -31.12
N ASN A 126 -14.94 10.23 -31.07
CA ASN A 126 -15.43 9.45 -32.22
C ASN A 126 -16.78 9.97 -32.75
#